data_AF-A0A067ENJ5-F1
#
_entry.id   AF-A0A067ENJ5-F1
#
_cell.length_a   1.000
_cell.length_b   1.000
_cell.length_c   1.000
_cell.angle_alpha   90.00
_cell.angle_beta   90.00
_cell.angle_gamma   90.00
#
_symmetry.space_group_name_H-M   'P 1'
#
loop_
_entity.id
_entity.type
_entity.pdbx_description
1 polymer ?
#
loop_
_entity_poly.entity_id
_entity_poly.type
_entity_poly.pdbx_seq_one_letter_code
_entity_poly.pdbx_strand_id
1 'polypeptide(L)'
;MPCIAQIHEDPADYMDKKLTVAAYLATYASIIHPLPDQSPWAVVEGLKVLLPYVKTRVGRPKIVRRREPGEQGERKTKQRCGNCTNFGHNKRVCKNVPLDSTQHPS
;
A
#
# COMPACT_ATOMS: atom_id res chain seq x y z
N MET A 1 7.82 -35.81 24.68
CA MET A 1 9.29 -35.65 24.75
C MET A 1 9.85 -35.81 23.35
N PRO A 2 10.71 -34.91 22.86
CA PRO A 2 11.38 -35.10 21.57
C PRO A 2 12.21 -36.39 21.58
N CYS A 3 12.25 -37.13 20.46
CA CYS A 3 12.86 -38.45 20.37
C CYS A 3 14.38 -38.47 20.66
N ILE A 4 15.09 -37.38 20.34
CA ILE A 4 16.52 -37.20 20.62
C ILE A 4 16.82 -37.25 22.13
N ALA A 5 15.90 -36.73 22.96
CA ALA A 5 16.04 -36.80 24.42
C ALA A 5 15.79 -38.22 24.98
N GLN A 6 15.15 -39.11 24.21
CA GLN A 6 14.86 -40.49 24.62
C GLN A 6 16.04 -41.44 24.34
N ILE A 7 16.87 -41.10 23.36
CA ILE A 7 18.05 -41.89 22.95
C ILE A 7 19.35 -41.42 23.61
N HIS A 8 19.29 -40.43 24.51
CA HIS A 8 20.45 -39.87 25.23
C HIS A 8 21.56 -39.35 24.31
N GLU A 9 21.22 -38.89 23.11
CA GLU A 9 22.15 -38.28 22.18
C GLU A 9 22.14 -36.76 22.32
N ASP A 10 23.25 -36.11 21.96
CA ASP A 10 23.36 -34.66 21.99
C ASP A 10 22.61 -34.05 20.78
N PRO A 11 21.62 -33.17 20.98
CA PRO A 11 20.99 -32.44 19.90
C PRO A 11 21.99 -31.67 19.01
N ALA A 12 23.15 -31.29 19.54
CA ALA A 12 24.20 -30.61 18.78
C ALA A 12 24.77 -31.47 17.62
N ASP A 13 24.75 -32.80 17.73
CA ASP A 13 25.23 -33.71 16.67
C ASP A 13 24.33 -33.68 15.42
N TYR A 14 23.08 -33.25 15.59
CA TYR A 14 22.09 -33.11 14.52
C TYR A 14 22.01 -31.70 13.93
N MET A 15 22.78 -30.76 14.48
CA MET A 15 22.83 -29.39 13.96
C MET A 15 23.77 -29.32 12.77
N ASP A 16 23.33 -28.68 11.68
CA ASP A 16 24.21 -28.40 10.55
C ASP A 16 25.39 -27.52 11.02
N LYS A 17 26.60 -27.85 10.59
CA LYS A 17 27.83 -27.09 10.87
C LYS A 17 27.70 -25.60 10.53
N LYS A 18 26.85 -25.25 9.55
CA LYS A 18 26.53 -23.87 9.16
C LYS A 18 25.80 -23.07 10.24
N LEU A 19 25.15 -23.73 11.18
CA LEU A 19 24.38 -23.11 12.28
C LEU A 19 25.21 -22.91 13.55
N THR A 20 26.54 -23.10 13.48
CA THR A 20 27.44 -22.88 14.61
C THR A 20 27.81 -21.39 14.76
N VAL A 21 28.15 -20.98 15.99
CA VAL A 21 28.67 -19.61 16.26
C VAL A 21 29.92 -19.33 15.43
N ALA A 22 30.80 -20.33 15.28
CA ALA A 22 31.99 -20.22 14.44
C ALA A 22 31.64 -19.92 12.97
N ALA A 23 30.64 -20.62 12.40
CA ALA A 23 30.17 -20.37 11.04
C ALA A 23 29.54 -18.98 10.88
N TYR A 24 28.76 -18.51 11.86
CA TYR A 24 28.21 -17.16 11.87
C TYR A 24 29.33 -16.11 11.86
N LEU A 25 30.29 -16.22 12.78
CA LEU A 25 31.42 -15.29 12.87
C LEU A 25 32.25 -15.29 11.59
N ALA A 26 32.53 -16.47 11.00
CA ALA A 26 33.24 -16.56 9.74
C ALA A 26 32.48 -15.92 8.57
N THR A 27 31.15 -16.09 8.51
CA THR A 27 30.30 -15.53 7.46
C THR A 27 30.31 -13.99 7.49
N TYR A 28 30.29 -13.41 8.69
CA TYR A 28 30.26 -11.96 8.88
C TYR A 28 31.62 -11.37 9.28
N ALA A 29 32.72 -12.13 9.18
CA ALA A 29 34.07 -11.66 9.50
C ALA A 29 34.57 -10.62 8.49
N SER A 30 34.11 -10.71 7.25
CA SER A 30 34.47 -9.78 6.20
C SER A 30 33.79 -8.44 6.39
N ILE A 31 34.55 -7.36 6.23
CA ILE A 31 34.02 -5.99 6.22
C ILE A 31 33.11 -5.83 4.99
N ILE A 32 31.85 -5.48 5.22
CA ILE A 32 30.99 -4.95 4.17
C ILE A 32 31.41 -3.50 3.96
N HIS A 33 32.16 -3.24 2.89
CA HIS A 33 32.59 -1.88 2.58
C HIS A 33 31.36 -0.98 2.36
N PRO A 34 31.33 0.23 2.94
CA PRO A 34 30.25 1.16 2.67
C PRO A 34 30.22 1.49 1.18
N LEU A 35 29.02 1.63 0.64
CA LEU A 35 28.87 2.15 -0.71
C LEU A 35 29.39 3.60 -0.73
N PRO A 36 30.16 3.99 -1.75
CA PRO A 36 30.54 5.37 -1.92
C PRO A 36 29.29 6.25 -2.10
N ASP A 37 29.45 7.54 -1.84
CA ASP A 37 28.39 8.52 -2.08
C ASP A 37 27.87 8.42 -3.53
N GLN A 38 26.61 8.80 -3.72
CA GLN A 38 25.94 8.73 -5.02
C GLN A 38 26.30 9.93 -5.92
N SER A 39 26.98 10.97 -5.40
CA SER A 39 27.35 12.15 -6.21
C SER A 39 28.17 11.89 -7.47
N PRO A 40 29.07 10.88 -7.57
CA PRO A 40 29.80 10.61 -8.80
C PRO A 40 29.07 9.62 -9.72
N TRP A 41 27.86 9.16 -9.37
CA TRP A 41 27.14 8.20 -10.20
C TRP A 41 26.67 8.89 -11.48
N ALA A 42 27.02 8.32 -12.63
CA ALA A 42 26.53 8.80 -13.91
C ALA A 42 25.01 8.67 -13.96
N VAL A 43 24.32 9.74 -14.36
CA VAL A 43 22.89 9.70 -14.67
C VAL A 43 22.75 8.93 -15.98
N VAL A 44 22.50 7.63 -15.86
CA VAL A 44 22.15 6.76 -16.99
C VAL A 44 20.63 6.65 -17.07
N GLU A 45 20.09 6.63 -18.29
CA GLU A 45 18.72 6.13 -18.48
C GLU A 45 18.71 4.66 -18.10
N GLY A 46 18.29 4.38 -16.85
CA GLY A 46 18.21 3.04 -16.33
C GLY A 46 17.23 2.18 -17.13
N LEU A 47 17.38 0.86 -17.03
CA LEU A 47 16.37 -0.07 -17.53
C LEU A 47 15.02 0.31 -16.94
N LYS A 48 14.04 0.57 -17.81
CA LYS A 48 12.66 0.86 -17.39
C LYS A 48 12.07 -0.42 -16.80
N VAL A 49 12.26 -0.62 -15.50
CA VAL A 49 11.63 -1.72 -14.77
C VAL A 49 10.13 -1.43 -14.75
N LEU A 50 9.41 -2.08 -15.66
CA LEU A 50 7.96 -2.07 -15.62
C LEU A 50 7.54 -2.81 -14.36
N LEU A 51 6.67 -2.19 -13.56
CA LEU A 51 6.06 -2.89 -12.45
C LEU A 51 5.38 -4.15 -12.99
N PRO A 52 5.45 -5.28 -12.27
CA PRO A 52 4.69 -6.46 -12.63
C PRO A 52 3.22 -6.07 -12.78
N TYR A 53 2.58 -6.59 -13.82
CA TYR A 53 1.19 -6.26 -14.10
C TYR A 53 0.30 -6.74 -12.94
N VAL A 54 -0.25 -5.78 -12.19
CA VAL A 54 -1.21 -6.06 -11.11
C VAL A 54 -2.62 -6.00 -11.68
N LYS A 55 -3.29 -7.15 -11.81
CA LYS A 55 -4.74 -7.18 -12.06
C LYS A 55 -5.45 -6.66 -10.82
N THR A 56 -6.14 -5.54 -10.95
CA THR A 56 -7.13 -5.12 -9.94
C THR A 56 -8.19 -6.21 -9.85
N ARG A 57 -8.33 -6.83 -8.67
CA ARG A 57 -9.43 -7.78 -8.45
C ARG A 57 -10.74 -7.04 -8.60
N VAL A 58 -11.73 -7.69 -9.22
CA VAL A 58 -13.09 -7.16 -9.26
C VAL A 58 -13.50 -6.86 -7.82
N GLY A 59 -13.76 -5.57 -7.54
CA GLY A 59 -14.18 -5.14 -6.23
C GLY A 59 -15.48 -5.82 -5.82
N ARG A 60 -15.78 -5.83 -4.52
CA ARG A 60 -17.07 -6.35 -4.02
C ARG A 60 -18.21 -5.67 -4.81
N PRO A 61 -19.13 -6.44 -5.43
CA PRO A 61 -20.30 -5.87 -6.07
C PRO A 61 -21.01 -4.91 -5.11
N LYS A 62 -21.32 -3.71 -5.60
CA LYS A 62 -22.00 -2.70 -4.80
C LYS A 62 -23.34 -3.27 -4.36
N ILE A 63 -23.51 -3.50 -3.05
CA ILE A 63 -24.80 -3.86 -2.49
C ILE A 63 -25.69 -2.62 -2.59
N VAL A 64 -26.56 -2.58 -3.58
CA VAL A 64 -27.62 -1.58 -3.67
C VAL A 64 -28.76 -2.06 -2.78
N ARG A 65 -28.96 -1.41 -1.63
CA ARG A 65 -30.09 -1.72 -0.75
C ARG A 65 -31.40 -1.49 -1.51
N ARG A 66 -32.20 -2.55 -1.70
CA ARG A 66 -33.60 -2.43 -2.09
C ARG A 66 -34.41 -2.02 -0.88
N ARG A 67 -35.32 -1.06 -1.06
CA ARG A 67 -36.24 -0.62 -0.01
C ARG A 67 -37.53 -1.42 -0.09
N GLU A 68 -38.10 -1.76 1.06
CA GLU A 68 -39.39 -2.41 1.14
C GLU A 68 -40.54 -1.41 0.91
N PRO A 69 -41.73 -1.87 0.48
CA PRO A 69 -42.91 -1.02 0.35
C PRO A 69 -43.26 -0.39 1.71
N GLY A 70 -43.21 0.94 1.81
CA GLY A 70 -43.48 1.69 3.05
C GLY A 70 -42.27 2.39 3.65
N GLU A 71 -41.05 2.09 3.20
CA GLU A 71 -39.87 2.87 3.61
C GLU A 71 -39.85 4.26 2.95
N GLN A 72 -40.21 5.30 3.71
CA GLN A 72 -39.99 6.68 3.29
C GLN A 72 -38.50 7.00 3.29
N GLY A 73 -37.99 7.46 2.15
CA GLY A 73 -36.59 7.86 2.05
C GLY A 73 -36.39 8.77 0.87
N GLU A 74 -36.86 10.01 0.96
CA GLU A 74 -36.32 11.04 0.10
C GLU A 74 -34.79 10.98 0.21
N ARG A 75 -34.07 10.81 -0.90
CA ARG A 75 -32.63 11.06 -0.90
C ARG A 75 -32.53 12.55 -0.62
N LYS A 76 -32.47 12.94 0.65
CA LYS A 76 -32.16 14.31 1.05
C LYS A 76 -30.72 14.55 0.62
N THR A 77 -30.51 14.87 -0.65
CA THR A 77 -29.28 15.48 -1.12
C THR A 77 -29.26 16.88 -0.53
N LYS A 78 -28.99 16.95 0.78
CA LYS A 78 -28.62 18.18 1.50
C LYS A 78 -27.28 18.75 0.99
N GLN A 79 -26.73 18.13 -0.05
CA GLN A 79 -25.48 18.49 -0.69
C GLN A 79 -25.72 19.81 -1.43
N ARG A 80 -25.06 20.86 -0.93
CA ARG A 80 -24.93 22.15 -1.61
C ARG A 80 -23.72 22.07 -2.55
N CYS A 81 -23.89 22.48 -3.79
CA CYS A 81 -22.80 22.51 -4.76
C CYS A 81 -21.78 23.59 -4.37
N GLY A 82 -20.51 23.23 -4.17
CA GLY A 82 -19.44 24.19 -3.91
C GLY A 82 -19.02 25.03 -5.12
N ASN A 83 -19.64 24.81 -6.29
CA ASN A 83 -19.45 25.66 -7.47
C ASN A 83 -20.58 26.67 -7.61
N CYS A 84 -21.82 26.22 -7.79
CA CYS A 84 -22.94 27.13 -8.08
C CYS A 84 -23.88 27.35 -6.89
N THR A 85 -23.52 26.89 -5.68
CA THR A 85 -24.30 27.03 -4.43
C THR A 85 -25.71 26.45 -4.41
N ASN A 86 -26.17 25.83 -5.50
CA ASN A 86 -27.48 25.16 -5.59
C ASN A 86 -27.47 23.78 -4.92
N PHE A 87 -28.64 23.33 -4.46
CA PHE A 87 -28.83 22.00 -3.87
C PHE A 87 -29.08 20.92 -4.94
N GLY A 88 -28.91 19.65 -4.56
CA GLY A 88 -29.24 18.50 -5.41
C GLY A 88 -28.08 17.89 -6.20
N HIS A 89 -26.91 18.54 -6.22
CA HIS A 89 -25.70 18.01 -6.85
C HIS A 89 -24.43 18.51 -6.14
N ASN A 90 -23.29 17.83 -6.35
CA ASN A 90 -21.99 18.24 -5.80
C ASN A 90 -21.14 18.93 -6.89
N LYS A 91 -20.03 19.57 -6.47
CA LYS A 91 -19.10 20.26 -7.39
C LYS A 91 -18.59 19.38 -8.54
N ARG A 92 -18.42 18.06 -8.30
CA ARG A 92 -17.88 17.10 -9.28
C ARG A 92 -18.79 16.85 -10.47
N VAL A 93 -20.11 16.96 -10.29
CA VAL A 93 -21.11 16.75 -11.36
C VAL A 93 -21.82 18.05 -11.77
N CYS A 94 -21.28 19.20 -11.36
CA CYS A 94 -21.83 20.51 -11.70
C CYS A 94 -21.57 20.82 -13.18
N LYS A 95 -22.61 21.27 -13.89
CA LYS A 95 -22.52 21.68 -15.31
C LYS A 95 -22.21 23.17 -15.48
N ASN A 96 -22.19 23.94 -14.39
CA ASN A 96 -21.84 25.36 -14.42
C ASN A 96 -20.32 25.52 -14.51
N VAL A 97 -19.86 26.59 -15.18
CA VAL A 97 -18.45 26.96 -15.23
C VAL A 97 -17.90 27.11 -13.81
N PRO A 98 -16.67 26.65 -13.51
CA PRO A 98 -16.06 26.87 -12.21
C PRO A 98 -16.09 28.35 -11.82
N LEU A 99 -16.64 28.67 -10.64
CA LEU A 99 -16.41 29.96 -10.01
C LEU A 99 -14.91 30.05 -9.74
N ASP A 100 -14.25 30.92 -10.50
CA ASP A 100 -12.87 31.29 -10.22
C ASP A 100 -12.83 31.98 -8.86
N SER A 101 -11.98 31.47 -7.96
CA SER A 101 -11.82 32.01 -6.60
C SER A 101 -11.08 33.36 -6.57
N THR A 102 -10.86 33.98 -7.73
CA THR A 102 -10.26 35.31 -7.86
C THR A 102 -11.31 36.36 -8.23
N GLN A 103 -12.15 36.73 -7.27
CA GLN A 103 -12.79 38.04 -7.20
C GLN A 103 -13.42 38.22 -5.81
N HIS A 104 -12.60 38.67 -4.87
CA HIS A 104 -13.09 39.39 -3.70
C HIS A 104 -13.16 40.87 -4.13
N PRO A 105 -14.34 41.52 -4.20
CA PRO A 105 -14.40 42.96 -4.30
C PRO A 105 -13.95 43.55 -2.97
N SER A 106 -13.24 44.68 -3.07
CA SER A 106 -12.73 45.51 -1.97
C SER A 106 -13.82 46.01 -1.03
#